data_AF-A0A2D6YT82-F1
#
_entry.id   AF-A0A2D6YT82-F1
#
_cell.length_a   1.000
_cell.length_b   1.000
_cell.length_c   1.000
_cell.angle_alpha   90.00
_cell.angle_beta   90.00
_cell.angle_gamma   90.00
#
_symmetry.space_group_name_H-M   'P 1'
#
loop_
_entity.id
_entity.type
_entity.pdbx_description
1 polymer ?
#
loop_
_entity_poly.entity_id
_entity_poly.type
_entity_poly.pdbx_seq_one_letter_code
_entity_poly.pdbx_strand_id
1 'polypeptide(L)'
;MSQILVAQAASVSPPGIAEQVHHLSSSKLALILIFGRAFLTAIVSVIAGVIQNILKTRSRERTRQEVAAYVAEGTMTADEGEQLLAASSKNKRKCQ
;
A
#
# COMPACT_ATOMS: atom_id res chain seq x y z
N MET A 1 17.05 51.30 -29.39
CA MET A 1 15.57 51.25 -29.55
C MET A 1 15.19 49.79 -29.76
N SER A 2 15.34 48.89 -28.79
CA SER A 2 14.83 48.82 -27.41
C SER A 2 13.38 48.31 -27.35
N GLN A 3 13.21 47.19 -26.63
CA GLN A 3 11.98 46.50 -26.25
C GLN A 3 11.35 45.61 -27.36
N ILE A 4 11.79 44.36 -27.57
CA ILE A 4 11.45 43.18 -26.73
C ILE A 4 10.71 43.52 -25.43
N LEU A 5 9.38 43.61 -25.49
CA LEU A 5 8.45 43.66 -24.35
C LEU A 5 7.33 42.63 -24.64
N VAL A 6 7.34 41.45 -24.01
CA VAL A 6 6.53 41.13 -22.82
C VAL A 6 5.06 41.56 -22.93
N ALA A 7 4.19 40.59 -23.26
CA ALA A 7 2.77 40.45 -22.90
C ALA A 7 2.15 39.51 -23.95
N GLN A 8 1.98 38.22 -23.70
CA GLN A 8 0.94 37.70 -22.83
C GLN A 8 1.40 36.40 -22.18
N ALA A 9 1.61 36.50 -20.87
CA ALA A 9 1.50 35.39 -19.95
C ALA A 9 0.04 34.89 -19.91
N ALA A 10 -0.10 33.64 -19.47
CA ALA A 10 -1.25 33.11 -18.74
C ALA A 10 -2.58 33.00 -19.51
N SER A 11 -2.92 31.78 -19.95
CA SER A 11 -4.20 31.11 -19.63
C SER A 11 -4.44 29.84 -20.47
N VAL A 12 -3.57 28.83 -20.37
CA VAL A 12 -4.01 27.43 -20.60
C VAL A 12 -3.70 26.65 -19.34
N SER A 13 -4.30 27.10 -18.24
CA SER A 13 -4.57 26.26 -17.09
C SER A 13 -6.09 26.21 -17.02
N PRO A 14 -6.74 25.06 -17.21
CA PRO A 14 -8.20 24.97 -17.12
C PRO A 14 -8.63 25.37 -15.70
N PRO A 15 -9.31 26.52 -15.53
CA PRO A 15 -9.86 26.93 -14.24
C PRO A 15 -11.20 26.22 -14.10
N GLY A 16 -11.20 24.97 -13.62
CA GLY A 16 -12.43 24.18 -13.63
C GLY A 16 -12.66 23.24 -12.45
N ILE A 17 -11.65 22.95 -11.63
CA ILE A 17 -11.81 22.01 -10.50
C ILE A 17 -11.31 22.62 -9.18
N ALA A 18 -10.32 23.51 -9.21
CA ALA A 18 -9.71 24.04 -7.99
C ALA A 18 -10.47 25.23 -7.36
N GLU A 19 -11.17 26.06 -8.14
CA GLU A 19 -11.64 27.36 -7.64
C GLU A 19 -13.10 27.37 -7.15
N GLN A 20 -13.99 26.50 -7.64
CA GLN A 20 -15.40 26.50 -7.18
C GLN A 20 -15.62 25.94 -5.77
N VAL A 21 -14.62 25.30 -5.16
CA VAL A 21 -14.75 24.62 -3.86
C VAL A 21 -14.62 25.58 -2.67
N HIS A 22 -14.14 26.81 -2.88
CA HIS A 22 -13.70 27.66 -1.78
C HIS A 22 -14.76 28.55 -1.13
N HIS A 23 -15.88 28.90 -1.79
CA HIS A 23 -16.69 30.04 -1.32
C HIS A 23 -18.15 29.78 -0.92
N LEU A 24 -18.68 28.55 -1.02
CA LEU A 24 -20.09 28.30 -0.67
C LEU A 24 -20.36 27.60 0.67
N SER A 25 -19.40 26.91 1.30
CA SER A 25 -19.56 26.41 2.69
C SER A 25 -18.27 25.81 3.26
N SER A 26 -17.33 26.66 3.67
CA SER A 26 -15.97 26.25 4.08
C SER A 26 -15.93 25.22 5.23
N SER A 27 -16.90 25.26 6.15
CA SER A 27 -16.99 24.31 7.27
C SER A 27 -17.60 22.95 6.89
N LYS A 28 -18.65 22.92 6.08
CA LYS A 28 -19.33 21.65 5.71
C LYS A 28 -18.54 20.85 4.68
N LEU A 29 -17.93 21.51 3.71
CA LEU A 29 -17.10 20.84 2.70
C LEU A 29 -15.81 20.26 3.31
N ALA A 30 -15.18 20.98 4.23
CA ALA A 30 -14.01 20.46 4.95
C ALA A 30 -14.35 19.17 5.73
N LEU A 31 -15.49 19.15 6.43
CA LEU A 31 -15.95 17.95 7.14
C LEU A 31 -16.21 16.78 6.16
N ILE A 32 -16.93 17.02 5.05
CA ILE A 32 -17.23 15.99 4.06
C ILE A 32 -15.95 15.41 3.44
N LEU A 33 -14.93 16.24 3.16
CA LEU A 33 -13.66 15.77 2.60
C LEU A 33 -12.86 14.94 3.62
N ILE A 34 -12.84 15.33 4.89
CA ILE A 34 -12.13 14.59 5.93
C ILE A 34 -12.82 13.25 6.18
N PHE A 35 -14.13 13.25 6.42
CA PHE A 35 -14.90 12.03 6.70
C PHE A 35 -15.04 11.14 5.48
N GLY A 36 -15.29 11.71 4.30
CA GLY A 36 -15.39 10.98 3.04
C GLY A 36 -14.08 10.30 2.65
N ARG A 37 -12.95 10.99 2.81
CA ARG A 37 -11.63 10.40 2.54
C ARG A 37 -11.28 9.32 3.57
N ALA A 38 -11.53 9.57 4.85
CA ALA A 38 -11.28 8.59 5.91
C ALA A 38 -12.07 7.30 5.65
N PHE A 39 -13.35 7.40 5.29
CA PHE A 39 -14.20 6.27 4.98
C PHE A 39 -13.69 5.44 3.80
N LEU A 40 -13.30 6.11 2.70
CA LEU A 40 -12.75 5.42 1.53
C LEU A 40 -11.44 4.68 1.87
N THR A 41 -10.53 5.34 2.60
CA THR A 41 -9.28 4.71 3.02
C THR A 41 -9.49 3.55 3.98
N ALA A 42 -10.50 3.62 4.85
CA ALA A 42 -10.84 2.54 5.77
C ALA A 42 -11.23 1.27 5.01
N ILE A 43 -12.13 1.38 4.02
CA ILE A 43 -12.56 0.24 3.21
C ILE A 43 -11.37 -0.39 2.49
N VAL A 44 -10.54 0.42 1.83
CA VAL A 44 -9.36 -0.07 1.10
C VAL A 44 -8.37 -0.76 2.05
N SER A 45 -8.17 -0.22 3.26
CA SER A 45 -7.26 -0.80 4.25
C SER A 45 -7.71 -2.17 4.74
N VAL A 46 -9.02 -2.36 4.94
CA VAL A 46 -9.59 -3.64 5.38
C VAL A 46 -9.40 -4.70 4.30
N ILE A 47 -9.73 -4.37 3.04
CA ILE A 47 -9.56 -5.30 1.91
C ILE A 47 -8.09 -5.66 1.74
N ALA A 48 -7.20 -4.67 1.76
CA ALA A 48 -5.76 -4.89 1.68
C ALA A 48 -5.26 -5.78 2.82
N GLY A 49 -5.74 -5.56 4.05
CA GLY A 49 -5.40 -6.38 5.21
C GLY A 49 -5.81 -7.84 5.07
N VAL A 50 -7.03 -8.10 4.57
CA VAL A 50 -7.53 -9.45 4.32
C VAL A 50 -6.69 -10.16 3.24
N ILE A 51 -6.42 -9.50 2.11
CA ILE A 51 -5.60 -10.05 1.03
C ILE A 51 -4.19 -10.39 1.53
N GLN A 52 -3.56 -9.48 2.27
CA GLN A 52 -2.23 -9.73 2.85
C GLN A 52 -2.24 -10.94 3.78
N ASN A 53 -3.29 -11.14 4.58
CA ASN A 53 -3.38 -12.28 5.46
C ASN A 53 -3.50 -13.60 4.69
N ILE A 54 -4.29 -13.62 3.62
CA ILE A 54 -4.43 -14.78 2.72
C ILE A 54 -3.09 -15.11 2.07
N LEU A 55 -2.39 -14.11 1.52
CA LEU A 55 -1.10 -14.28 0.86
C LEU A 55 -0.04 -14.81 1.83
N LYS A 56 0.02 -14.29 3.07
CA LYS A 56 0.94 -14.78 4.11
C LYS A 56 0.71 -16.26 4.41
N THR A 57 -0.54 -16.68 4.54
CA THR A 57 -0.88 -18.09 4.82
C THR A 57 -0.51 -18.99 3.64
N ARG A 58 -0.87 -18.58 2.42
CA ARG A 58 -0.53 -19.30 1.18
C ARG A 58 0.98 -19.44 0.98
N SER A 59 1.73 -18.37 1.22
CA SER A 59 3.19 -18.38 1.11
C SER A 59 3.83 -19.32 2.12
N ARG A 60 3.38 -19.32 3.38
CA ARG A 60 3.88 -20.26 4.40
C ARG A 60 3.62 -21.72 4.04
N GLU A 61 2.45 -22.01 3.49
CA GLU A 61 2.10 -23.37 3.07
C GLU A 61 2.95 -23.81 1.86
N ARG A 62 3.11 -22.94 0.86
CA ARG A 62 4.02 -23.17 -0.28
C ARG A 62 5.45 -23.47 0.18
N THR A 63 6.01 -22.64 1.06
CA THR A 63 7.37 -22.85 1.58
C THR A 63 7.52 -24.18 2.31
N ARG A 64 6.51 -24.63 3.08
CA ARG A 64 6.55 -25.96 3.72
C ARG A 64 6.56 -27.10 2.72
N GLN A 65 5.78 -26.97 1.64
CA GLN A 65 5.74 -27.95 0.56
C GLN A 65 7.06 -28.01 -0.22
N GLU A 66 7.64 -26.84 -0.51
CA GLU A 66 8.95 -26.73 -1.18
C GLU A 66 10.07 -27.33 -0.33
N VAL A 67 10.09 -27.01 0.98
CA VAL A 67 11.04 -27.61 1.93
C VAL A 67 10.91 -29.13 1.96
N ALA A 68 9.68 -29.66 2.00
CA ALA A 68 9.46 -31.11 1.96
C ALA A 68 9.93 -31.75 0.65
N ALA A 69 9.73 -31.07 -0.49
CA ALA A 69 10.23 -31.52 -1.78
C ALA A 69 11.76 -31.56 -1.82
N TYR A 70 12.44 -30.51 -1.33
CA TYR A 70 13.91 -30.48 -1.27
C TYR A 70 14.50 -31.55 -0.36
N VAL A 71 13.83 -31.89 0.74
CA VAL A 71 14.22 -33.02 1.59
C VAL A 71 14.01 -34.36 0.87
N ALA A 72 12.91 -34.52 0.13
CA ALA A 72 12.63 -35.74 -0.64
C ALA A 72 13.58 -35.91 -1.83
N GLU A 73 14.00 -34.81 -2.47
CA GLU A 73 15.00 -34.77 -3.54
C GLU A 73 16.43 -34.94 -3.01
N GLY A 74 16.64 -34.80 -1.69
CA GLY A 74 17.95 -34.90 -1.04
C GLY A 74 18.85 -33.69 -1.27
N THR A 75 18.32 -32.59 -1.79
CA THR A 75 19.06 -31.32 -1.98
C THR A 75 19.18 -30.51 -0.69
N MET A 76 18.46 -30.92 0.36
CA MET A 76 18.50 -30.36 1.70
C MET A 76 18.30 -31.49 2.72
N THR A 77 18.96 -31.41 3.88
CA THR A 77 18.75 -32.40 4.95
C THR A 77 17.48 -32.08 5.76
N ALA A 78 16.90 -33.11 6.40
CA ALA A 78 15.70 -32.93 7.23
C ALA A 78 15.95 -31.98 8.42
N ASP A 79 17.15 -32.03 9.02
CA ASP A 79 17.54 -31.17 10.14
C ASP A 79 17.67 -29.69 9.71
N GLU A 80 18.26 -29.43 8.54
CA GLU A 80 18.29 -28.08 7.95
C GLU A 80 16.88 -27.57 7.64
N GLY A 81 16.01 -28.43 7.10
CA GLY A 81 14.60 -28.11 6.85
C GLY A 81 13.85 -27.73 8.12
N GLU A 82 14.05 -28.48 9.21
CA GLU A 82 13.48 -28.16 10.53
C GLU A 82 13.96 -26.79 11.03
N GLN A 83 15.26 -26.52 10.94
CA GLN A 83 15.84 -25.25 11.36
C GLN A 83 15.29 -24.05 10.55
N LEU A 84 15.12 -24.20 9.24
CA LEU A 84 14.53 -23.17 8.37
C LEU A 84 13.06 -22.88 8.74
N LEU A 85 12.25 -23.92 8.95
CA LEU A 85 10.86 -23.77 9.36
C LEU A 85 10.75 -23.15 10.77
N ALA A 86 11.63 -23.54 11.69
CA ALA A 86 11.71 -22.98 13.03
C ALA A 86 12.10 -21.49 13.00
N ALA A 87 13.07 -21.09 12.17
CA ALA A 87 13.49 -19.70 12.01
C ALA A 87 12.36 -18.81 11.48
N SER A 88 11.56 -19.29 10.53
CA SER A 88 10.39 -18.58 9.97
C SER A 88 9.27 -18.31 11.00
N SER A 89 9.24 -19.08 12.10
CA SER A 89 8.29 -18.86 13.21
C SER A 89 8.76 -17.81 14.23
N LYS A 90 10.08 -17.64 14.40
CA LYS A 90 10.68 -16.83 15.48
C LYS A 90 10.66 -15.32 15.23
N ASN A 91 10.48 -14.88 13.98
CA ASN A 91 10.53 -13.44 13.60
C ASN A 91 9.26 -12.63 13.98
N LYS A 92 8.38 -13.15 14.86
CA LYS A 92 7.21 -12.41 15.37
C LYS A 92 7.46 -11.60 16.65
N ARG A 93 8.68 -11.59 17.21
CA ARG A 93 8.97 -11.04 18.56
C ARG A 93 9.90 -9.82 18.60
N LYS A 94 9.99 -8.99 17.55
CA LYS A 94 10.87 -7.79 17.55
C LYS A 94 10.22 -6.44 17.28
N CYS A 95 8.89 -6.37 17.30
CA CYS A 95 8.17 -5.11 17.48
C CYS A 95 7.24 -5.27 18.68
N GLN A 96 7.79 -5.18 19.88
CA GLN A 96 7.06 -4.89 21.11
C GLN A 96 7.69 -3.63 21.72
#